data_AF-A0A3D1ZCN3-F1
#
_entry.id   AF-A0A3D1ZCN3-F1
#
_cell.length_a   1.000
_cell.length_b   1.000
_cell.length_c   1.000
_cell.angle_alpha   90.00
_cell.angle_beta   90.00
_cell.angle_gamma   90.00
#
_symmetry.space_group_name_H-M   'P 1'
#
loop_
_entity.id
_entity.type
_entity.pdbx_description
1 polymer ?
#
loop_
_entity_poly.entity_id
_entity_poly.type
_entity_poly.pdbx_seq_one_letter_code
_entity_poly.pdbx_strand_id
1 'polypeptide(L)'
;LLSRLPELGAMLEKTGGKLGKVVEYTSYPEIYEDVANGRLDYTVNAIVGAQNLISKRGDTFALGEAVSGPGFHAYPVPKGNEDLLKYLNGFITHLYKNGKLAELQKKWFGQVFPDLPRQSIKSVKEFKMLTAAK
;
A
#
# COMPACT_ATOMS: atom_id res chain seq x y z
N LEU A 1 2.79 -7.26 3.47
CA LEU A 1 1.55 -7.73 2.82
C LEU A 1 1.07 -9.07 3.39
N LEU A 2 1.96 -10.01 3.71
CA LEU A 2 1.59 -11.27 4.39
C LEU A 2 0.73 -11.06 5.64
N SER A 3 1.06 -10.08 6.48
CA SER A 3 0.28 -9.73 7.67
C SER A 3 -1.15 -9.25 7.40
N ARG A 4 -1.50 -8.97 6.14
CA ARG A 4 -2.82 -8.51 5.68
C ARG A 4 -3.63 -9.61 4.99
N LEU A 5 -3.05 -10.79 4.77
CA LEU A 5 -3.77 -11.93 4.18
C LEU A 5 -5.03 -12.36 4.95
N PRO A 6 -5.12 -12.23 6.29
CA PRO A 6 -6.37 -12.48 6.99
C PRO A 6 -7.55 -11.63 6.50
N GLU A 7 -7.31 -10.39 6.05
CA GLU A 7 -8.37 -9.53 5.50
C GLU A 7 -8.85 -10.01 4.15
N LEU A 8 -7.94 -10.46 3.28
CA LEU A 8 -8.29 -11.12 2.03
C LEU A 8 -9.08 -12.40 2.30
N GLY A 9 -8.66 -13.21 3.28
CA GLY A 9 -9.40 -14.40 3.70
C GLY A 9 -10.85 -14.07 4.08
N ALA A 10 -11.04 -13.08 4.95
CA ALA A 10 -12.37 -12.62 5.36
C ALA A 10 -13.19 -12.04 4.19
N MET A 11 -12.54 -11.42 3.20
CA MET A 11 -13.22 -10.95 1.98
C MET A 11 -13.71 -12.11 1.12
N LEU A 12 -12.87 -13.13 0.91
CA LEU A 12 -13.22 -14.33 0.15
C LEU A 12 -14.32 -15.14 0.84
N GLU A 13 -14.29 -15.27 2.17
CA GLU A 13 -15.33 -15.96 2.93
C GLU A 13 -16.73 -15.35 2.71
N LYS A 14 -16.83 -14.02 2.59
CA LYS A 14 -18.09 -13.34 2.28
C LYS A 14 -18.66 -13.71 0.91
N THR A 15 -17.81 -14.15 -0.02
CA THR A 15 -18.22 -14.61 -1.35
C THR A 15 -18.29 -16.14 -1.44
N GLY A 16 -18.21 -16.85 -0.31
CA GLY A 16 -18.17 -18.33 -0.27
C GLY A 16 -16.84 -18.94 -0.72
N GLY A 17 -15.81 -18.11 -0.93
CA GLY A 17 -14.46 -18.51 -1.27
C GLY A 17 -13.60 -18.78 -0.03
N LYS A 18 -12.35 -19.18 -0.27
CA LYS A 18 -11.34 -19.37 0.77
C LYS A 18 -9.96 -18.99 0.24
N LEU A 19 -9.06 -18.60 1.13
CA LEU A 19 -7.67 -18.36 0.75
C LEU A 19 -7.02 -19.66 0.24
N GLY A 20 -6.36 -19.58 -0.91
CA GLY A 20 -5.63 -20.69 -1.51
C GLY A 20 -4.26 -20.93 -0.86
N LYS A 21 -3.42 -21.70 -1.55
CA LYS A 21 -2.03 -21.90 -1.14
C LYS A 21 -1.27 -20.57 -1.26
N VAL A 22 -0.68 -20.12 -0.15
CA VAL A 22 0.21 -18.96 -0.15
C VAL A 22 1.59 -19.40 -0.62
N VAL A 23 2.14 -18.68 -1.61
CA VAL A 23 3.49 -18.88 -2.13
C VAL A 23 4.27 -17.59 -1.93
N GLU A 24 5.45 -17.68 -1.32
CA GLU A 24 6.33 -16.55 -1.07
C GLU A 24 7.48 -16.54 -2.08
N TYR A 25 7.84 -15.33 -2.52
CA TYR A 25 8.93 -15.09 -3.45
C TYR A 25 9.84 -14.02 -2.87
N THR A 26 11.10 -14.04 -3.32
CA THR A 26 12.10 -13.05 -2.92
C THR A 26 11.91 -11.72 -3.65
N SER A 27 11.27 -11.73 -4.82
CA SER A 27 11.14 -10.57 -5.69
C SER A 27 9.79 -10.54 -6.42
N TYR A 28 9.29 -9.33 -6.70
CA TYR A 28 8.05 -9.14 -7.47
C TYR A 28 8.13 -9.60 -8.93
N PRO A 29 9.23 -9.41 -9.68
CA PRO A 29 9.32 -9.89 -11.06
C PRO A 29 9.00 -11.38 -11.21
N GLU A 30 9.52 -12.22 -10.32
CA GLU A 30 9.23 -13.67 -10.32
C GLU A 30 7.74 -13.95 -10.10
N ILE A 31 7.10 -13.25 -9.16
CA ILE A 31 5.66 -13.39 -8.91
C ILE A 31 4.87 -13.05 -10.17
N TYR A 32 5.25 -11.97 -10.87
CA TYR A 32 4.54 -11.53 -12.07
C TYR A 32 4.67 -12.53 -13.21
N GLU A 33 5.84 -13.13 -13.40
CA GLU A 33 6.01 -14.18 -14.40
C GLU A 33 5.19 -15.43 -14.06
N ASP A 34 5.10 -15.82 -12.78
CA ASP A 34 4.29 -16.98 -12.39
C ASP A 34 2.77 -16.71 -12.50
N VAL A 35 2.31 -15.47 -12.27
CA VAL A 35 0.93 -15.07 -12.60
C VAL A 35 0.69 -15.10 -14.12
N ALA A 36 1.59 -14.51 -14.91
CA ALA A 36 1.46 -14.48 -16.39
C ALA A 36 1.44 -15.89 -17.01
N ASN A 37 2.18 -16.83 -16.42
CA ASN A 37 2.23 -18.22 -16.86
C ASN A 37 1.11 -19.10 -16.25
N GLY A 38 0.20 -18.53 -15.46
CA GLY A 38 -0.91 -19.25 -14.84
C GLY A 38 -0.52 -20.22 -13.72
N ARG A 39 0.67 -20.08 -13.14
CA ARG A 39 1.07 -20.82 -11.93
C ARG A 39 0.47 -20.23 -10.66
N LEU A 40 0.11 -18.94 -10.71
CA LEU A 40 -0.59 -18.22 -9.66
C LEU A 40 -1.85 -17.58 -10.25
N ASP A 41 -2.94 -17.58 -9.50
CA ASP A 41 -4.20 -16.94 -9.92
C ASP A 41 -4.14 -15.41 -9.79
N TYR A 42 -3.43 -14.90 -8.78
CA TYR A 42 -3.28 -13.48 -8.51
C TYR A 42 -2.06 -13.18 -7.64
N THR A 43 -1.71 -11.90 -7.55
CA THR A 43 -0.71 -11.37 -6.63
C THR A 43 -1.25 -10.18 -5.86
N VAL A 44 -0.84 -10.02 -4.60
CA VAL A 44 -1.21 -8.87 -3.77
C VAL A 44 -0.03 -7.90 -3.73
N ASN A 45 -0.28 -6.63 -4.04
CA ASN A 45 0.71 -5.56 -3.99
C ASN A 45 0.10 -4.28 -3.41
N ALA A 46 0.93 -3.33 -2.99
CA ALA A 46 0.50 -1.96 -2.76
C ALA A 46 0.07 -1.31 -4.09
N ILE A 47 -0.94 -0.43 -4.04
CA ILE A 47 -1.58 0.15 -5.23
C ILE A 47 -0.59 0.83 -6.19
N VAL A 48 0.43 1.53 -5.67
CA VAL A 48 1.46 2.18 -6.51
C VAL A 48 2.26 1.15 -7.30
N GLY A 49 2.65 0.05 -6.65
CA GLY A 49 3.38 -1.04 -7.30
C GLY A 49 2.53 -1.76 -8.34
N ALA A 50 1.26 -2.02 -8.01
CA ALA A 50 0.31 -2.62 -8.94
C ALA A 50 0.06 -1.72 -10.17
N GLN A 51 -0.22 -0.44 -9.98
CA GLN A 51 -0.43 0.52 -11.07
C GLN A 51 0.80 0.65 -11.97
N ASN A 52 2.01 0.66 -11.40
CA ASN A 52 3.25 0.66 -12.18
C ASN A 52 3.35 -0.59 -13.07
N LEU A 53 2.98 -1.78 -12.57
CA LEU A 53 2.92 -3.00 -13.39
C LEU A 53 1.91 -2.84 -14.54
N ILE A 54 0.68 -2.43 -14.24
CA ILE A 54 -0.38 -2.28 -15.26
C ILE A 54 0.01 -1.24 -16.31
N SER A 55 0.68 -0.14 -15.92
CA SER A 55 1.14 0.88 -16.87
C SER A 55 2.16 0.36 -17.89
N LYS A 56 2.87 -0.74 -17.56
CA LYS A 56 3.93 -1.33 -18.38
C LYS A 56 3.50 -2.61 -19.10
N ARG A 57 2.56 -3.36 -18.53
CA ARG A 57 2.15 -4.71 -18.98
C ARG A 57 0.62 -4.93 -18.87
N GLY A 58 -0.16 -3.88 -19.10
CA GLY A 58 -1.63 -3.92 -18.99
C GLY A 58 -2.34 -4.74 -20.07
N ASP A 59 -1.59 -5.22 -21.06
CA ASP A 59 -2.02 -6.22 -22.04
C ASP A 59 -2.05 -7.64 -21.47
N THR A 60 -1.27 -7.90 -20.43
CA THR A 60 -1.15 -9.21 -19.76
C THR A 60 -1.83 -9.22 -18.39
N PHE A 61 -1.75 -8.11 -17.65
CA PHE A 61 -2.26 -8.00 -16.29
C PHE A 61 -3.45 -7.05 -16.20
N ALA A 62 -4.36 -7.35 -15.29
CA ALA A 62 -5.43 -6.45 -14.87
C ALA A 62 -5.26 -6.04 -13.41
N LEU A 63 -5.70 -4.83 -13.06
CA LEU A 63 -5.73 -4.39 -11.67
C LEU A 63 -6.92 -5.05 -10.96
N GLY A 64 -6.63 -5.77 -9.87
CA GLY A 64 -7.66 -6.34 -9.00
C GLY A 64 -8.25 -5.34 -8.01
N GLU A 65 -9.10 -5.84 -7.12
CA GLU A 65 -9.76 -5.05 -6.09
C GLU A 65 -8.86 -4.78 -4.87
N ALA A 66 -9.25 -3.82 -4.03
CA ALA A 66 -8.59 -3.58 -2.75
C ALA A 66 -8.97 -4.67 -1.73
N VAL A 67 -7.99 -5.45 -1.29
CA VAL A 67 -8.20 -6.65 -0.44
C VAL A 67 -7.86 -6.44 1.03
N SER A 68 -7.48 -5.22 1.43
CA SER A 68 -7.18 -4.88 2.82
C SER A 68 -7.46 -3.39 3.08
N GLY A 69 -7.53 -3.00 4.35
CA GLY A 69 -7.61 -1.59 4.73
C GLY A 69 -6.37 -0.78 4.27
N PRO A 70 -6.38 0.55 4.44
CA PRO A 70 -5.33 1.41 3.94
C PRO A 70 -3.98 1.12 4.61
N GLY A 71 -2.91 1.23 3.83
CA GLY A 71 -1.53 1.19 4.29
C GLY A 71 -0.84 2.53 3.98
N PHE A 72 0.06 2.96 4.86
CA PHE A 72 0.74 4.25 4.72
C PHE A 72 2.26 4.05 4.66
N HIS A 73 2.90 4.73 3.72
CA HIS A 73 4.35 4.90 3.74
C HIS A 73 4.69 6.06 4.67
N ALA A 74 5.64 5.84 5.57
CA ALA A 74 6.05 6.82 6.57
C ALA A 74 7.57 6.86 6.69
N TYR A 75 8.08 8.00 7.19
CA TYR A 75 9.48 8.16 7.56
C TYR A 75 9.64 7.80 9.03
N PRO A 76 10.34 6.70 9.37
CA PRO A 76 10.54 6.32 10.77
C PRO A 76 11.47 7.31 11.46
N VAL A 77 11.11 7.71 12.68
CA VAL A 77 11.92 8.59 13.53
C VAL A 77 12.26 7.84 14.82
N PRO A 78 13.53 7.86 15.28
CA PRO A 78 13.89 7.27 16.57
C PRO A 78 13.04 7.84 17.71
N LYS A 79 12.63 6.98 18.65
CA LYS A 79 11.89 7.41 19.84
C LYS A 79 12.71 8.44 20.62
N GLY A 80 12.03 9.47 21.14
CA GLY A 80 12.65 10.56 21.91
C GLY A 80 13.27 11.68 21.07
N ASN A 81 13.38 11.52 19.74
CA ASN A 81 13.89 12.57 18.86
C ASN A 81 12.77 13.48 18.35
N GLU A 82 12.21 14.28 19.26
CA GLU A 82 11.05 15.14 18.96
C GLU A 82 11.39 16.29 18.00
N ASP A 83 12.63 16.78 17.99
CA ASP A 83 13.05 17.85 17.06
C ASP A 83 13.07 17.36 15.61
N LEU A 84 13.64 16.18 15.34
CA LEU A 84 13.60 15.58 14.01
C LEU A 84 12.17 15.28 13.58
N LEU A 85 11.33 14.77 14.50
CA LEU A 85 9.94 14.51 14.21
C LEU A 85 9.19 15.79 13.83
N LYS A 86 9.40 16.87 14.59
CA LYS A 86 8.81 18.19 14.32
C LYS A 86 9.26 18.74 12.97
N TYR A 87 10.55 18.62 12.66
CA TYR A 87 11.10 19.04 11.36
C TYR A 87 10.44 18.30 10.19
N LEU A 88 10.40 16.96 10.24
CA LEU A 88 9.78 16.15 9.18
C LEU A 88 8.29 16.43 9.03
N ASN A 89 7.54 16.52 10.14
CA ASN A 89 6.13 16.87 10.12
C ASN A 89 5.89 18.25 9.49
N GLY A 90 6.73 19.23 9.83
CA GLY A 90 6.68 20.58 9.26
C GLY A 90 6.95 20.58 7.76
N PHE A 91 7.99 19.86 7.32
CA PHE A 91 8.35 19.73 5.91
C PHE A 91 7.24 19.07 5.09
N ILE A 92 6.71 17.93 5.54
CA ILE A 92 5.60 17.24 4.86
C ILE A 92 4.35 18.13 4.83
N THR A 93 4.01 18.80 5.94
CA THR A 93 2.89 19.76 6.01
C THR A 93 3.06 20.90 5.01
N HIS A 94 4.27 21.44 4.86
CA HIS A 94 4.57 22.46 3.86
C HIS A 94 4.30 21.97 2.44
N LEU A 95 4.74 20.75 2.09
CA LEU A 95 4.48 20.13 0.78
C LEU A 95 2.99 19.87 0.52
N TYR A 96 2.21 19.55 1.56
CA TYR A 96 0.75 19.47 1.43
C TYR A 96 0.14 20.84 1.13
N LYS A 97 0.47 21.86 1.94
CA LYS A 97 -0.15 23.18 1.85
C LYS A 97 0.13 23.88 0.53
N ASN A 98 1.33 23.70 -0.02
CA ASN A 98 1.72 24.32 -1.28
C ASN A 98 1.37 23.46 -2.52
N GLY A 99 0.70 22.31 -2.34
CA GLY A 99 0.29 21.41 -3.43
C GLY A 99 1.41 20.57 -4.04
N LYS A 100 2.67 20.75 -3.64
CA LYS A 100 3.81 20.05 -4.23
C LYS A 100 3.75 18.55 -4.00
N LEU A 101 3.21 18.10 -2.87
CA LEU A 101 3.06 16.67 -2.62
C LEU A 101 2.11 16.02 -3.63
N ALA A 102 0.96 16.65 -3.91
CA ALA A 102 0.01 16.15 -4.89
C ALA A 102 0.61 16.13 -6.31
N GLU A 103 1.38 17.16 -6.68
CA GLU A 103 2.12 17.21 -7.94
C GLU A 103 3.10 16.03 -8.06
N LEU A 104 3.89 15.76 -7.01
CA LEU A 104 4.84 14.66 -6.98
C LEU A 104 4.15 13.29 -7.01
N GLN A 105 3.07 13.11 -6.27
CA GLN A 105 2.28 11.87 -6.29
C GLN A 105 1.71 11.62 -7.68
N LYS A 106 1.12 12.63 -8.33
CA LYS A 106 0.62 12.49 -9.70
C LYS A 106 1.74 12.16 -10.69
N LYS A 107 2.90 12.81 -10.56
CA LYS A 107 4.06 12.58 -11.44
C LYS A 107 4.61 11.16 -11.33
N TRP A 108 4.79 10.66 -10.11
CA TRP A 108 5.52 9.41 -9.88
C TRP A 108 4.62 8.20 -9.64
N PHE A 109 3.40 8.41 -9.16
CA PHE A 109 2.45 7.34 -8.83
C PHE A 109 1.22 7.34 -9.75
N GLY A 110 1.04 8.37 -10.59
CA GLY A 110 -0.11 8.48 -11.50
C GLY A 110 -1.42 8.90 -10.83
N GLN A 111 -1.46 9.04 -9.50
CA GLN A 111 -2.63 9.44 -8.73
C GLN A 111 -2.26 10.25 -7.49
N VAL A 112 -3.24 10.93 -6.89
CA VAL A 112 -3.09 11.66 -5.63
C VAL A 112 -3.74 10.89 -4.49
N PHE A 113 -3.22 11.06 -3.28
CA PHE A 113 -3.77 10.43 -2.07
C PHE A 113 -4.25 11.52 -1.10
N PRO A 114 -5.53 11.95 -1.20
CA PRO A 114 -6.03 13.09 -0.41
C PRO A 114 -6.22 12.76 1.08
N ASP A 115 -6.50 11.50 1.41
CA ASP A 115 -6.89 11.03 2.74
C ASP A 115 -5.72 10.52 3.59
N LEU A 116 -4.52 11.06 3.36
CA LEU A 116 -3.35 10.70 4.14
C LEU A 116 -3.42 11.27 5.57
N PRO A 117 -2.95 10.52 6.59
CA PRO A 117 -2.85 11.02 7.95
C PRO A 117 -2.07 12.33 8.02
N ARG A 118 -2.60 13.31 8.76
CA ARG A 118 -2.01 14.65 8.91
C ARG A 118 -1.13 14.81 10.13
N GLN A 119 -1.00 13.75 10.92
CA GLN A 119 -0.18 13.72 12.13
C GLN A 119 0.69 12.46 12.13
N SER A 120 1.80 12.53 12.85
CA SER A 120 2.70 11.39 13.05
C SER A 120 2.03 10.31 13.87
N ILE A 121 2.12 9.07 13.41
CA ILE A 121 1.64 7.89 14.15
C ILE A 121 2.64 7.59 15.28
N LYS A 122 2.21 7.76 16.54
CA LYS A 122 3.09 7.58 17.73
C LYS A 122 2.80 6.30 18.52
N SER A 123 1.75 5.55 18.17
CA SER A 123 1.40 4.31 18.88
C SER A 123 0.88 3.20 17.97
N VAL A 124 1.00 1.95 18.43
CA VAL A 124 0.42 0.78 17.74
C VAL A 124 -1.11 0.87 17.69
N LYS A 125 -1.75 1.41 18.72
CA LYS A 125 -3.21 1.60 18.75
C LYS A 125 -3.66 2.54 17.64
N GLU A 126 -2.99 3.68 17.52
CA GLU A 126 -3.25 4.66 16.46
C GLU A 126 -3.03 4.07 15.07
N PHE A 127 -1.92 3.36 14.87
CA PHE A 127 -1.66 2.65 13.62
C PHE A 127 -2.82 1.71 13.26
N LYS A 128 -3.23 0.83 14.19
CA LYS A 128 -4.32 -0.12 13.96
C LYS A 128 -5.66 0.56 13.64
N MET A 129 -5.98 1.68 14.29
CA MET A 129 -7.19 2.44 13.99
C MET A 129 -7.15 3.04 12.59
N LEU A 130 -6.01 3.58 12.16
CA LEU A 130 -5.85 4.20 10.85
C LEU A 130 -5.84 3.18 9.70
N THR A 131 -5.33 1.96 9.95
CA THR A 131 -5.18 0.92 8.91
C THR A 131 -6.28 -0.14 8.92
N ALA A 132 -7.32 0.02 9.75
CA ALA A 132 -8.44 -0.92 9.78
C ALA A 132 -9.14 -0.93 8.41
N ALA A 133 -9.49 -2.13 7.92
CA ALA A 133 -10.42 -2.26 6.81
C ALA A 133 -11.76 -1.62 7.22
N LYS A 134 -12.32 -0.80 6.33
CA LYS A 134 -13.64 -0.19 6.53
C LYS A 134 -14.73 -1.14 6.06
#